data_AF-A0A1Y4GH18-F1
#
_entry.id   AF-A0A1Y4GH18-F1
#
_cell.length_a   1.000
_cell.length_b   1.000
_cell.length_c   1.000
_cell.angle_alpha   90.00
_cell.angle_beta   90.00
_cell.angle_gamma   90.00
#
_symmetry.space_group_name_H-M   'P 1'
#
loop_
_entity.id
_entity.type
_entity.pdbx_description
1 polymer ?
#
loop_
_entity_poly.entity_id
_entity_poly.type
_entity_poly.pdbx_seq_one_letter_code
_entity_poly.pdbx_strand_id
1 'polypeptide(L)'
;MPWSNILEVVMLICFAAAWPASIHRSWASRTRKGKSLAFMLIIVVGYLAGIAKVLVSHTAIYMLIPYTLNTTLVLCDLALYYRNYRIDNGLPVPF
;
A
#
# COMPACT_ATOMS: atom_id res chain seq x y z
N MET A 1 22.56 2.61 14.49
CA MET A 1 23.45 1.72 13.70
C MET A 1 22.85 1.52 12.31
N PRO A 2 23.65 1.59 11.23
CA PRO A 2 23.15 1.59 9.85
C PRO A 2 22.37 0.32 9.47
N TRP A 3 22.63 -0.81 10.15
CA TRP A 3 21.98 -2.09 9.88
C TRP A 3 20.45 -2.08 10.06
N SER A 4 19.93 -1.35 11.04
CA SER A 4 18.48 -1.22 11.25
C SER A 4 17.78 -0.69 10.00
N ASN A 5 18.36 0.36 9.42
CA ASN A 5 17.76 1.04 8.28
C ASN A 5 17.88 0.21 7.00
N ILE A 6 18.96 -0.55 6.84
CA ILE A 6 19.15 -1.45 5.70
C ILE A 6 18.10 -2.56 5.72
N LEU A 7 17.92 -3.22 6.87
CA LEU A 7 16.91 -4.28 7.02
C LEU A 7 15.49 -3.75 6.79
N GLU A 8 15.20 -2.55 7.30
CA GLU A 8 13.91 -1.88 7.09
C GLU A 8 13.66 -1.56 5.61
N VAL A 9 14.66 -1.04 4.89
CA VAL A 9 14.56 -0.78 3.45
C VAL A 9 14.34 -2.09 2.67
N VAL A 10 15.08 -3.15 2.99
CA VAL A 10 14.89 -4.46 2.34
C VAL A 10 13.47 -4.97 2.54
N MET A 11 12.96 -4.91 3.77
CA MET A 11 11.57 -5.27 4.09
C MET A 11 10.58 -4.45 3.26
N LEU A 12 10.74 -3.13 3.19
CA LEU A 12 9.85 -2.25 2.42
C LEU A 12 9.94 -2.51 0.91
N ILE A 13 11.10 -2.90 0.37
CA ILE A 13 11.23 -3.31 -1.03
C ILE A 13 10.47 -4.62 -1.29
N CYS A 14 10.59 -5.60 -0.39
CA CYS A 14 9.82 -6.85 -0.49
C CYS A 14 8.31 -6.59 -0.46
N PHE A 15 7.84 -5.68 0.40
CA PHE A 15 6.44 -5.26 0.41
C PHE A 15 6.06 -4.50 -0.86
N ALA A 16 6.91 -3.58 -1.33
CA ALA A 16 6.70 -2.85 -2.58
C ALA A 16 6.50 -3.82 -3.75
N ALA A 17 7.30 -4.88 -3.82
CA ALA A 17 7.21 -5.91 -4.86
C ALA A 17 5.93 -6.76 -4.79
N ALA A 18 5.29 -6.87 -3.63
CA ALA A 18 4.02 -7.61 -3.49
C ALA A 18 2.82 -6.84 -4.09
N TRP A 19 2.84 -5.50 -4.08
CA TRP A 19 1.71 -4.70 -4.53
C TRP A 19 1.42 -4.78 -6.04
N PRO A 20 2.40 -4.78 -6.97
CA PRO A 20 2.12 -4.93 -8.40
C PRO A 20 1.27 -6.16 -8.74
N ALA A 21 1.59 -7.30 -8.13
CA ALA A 21 0.80 -8.53 -8.30
C ALA A 21 -0.60 -8.37 -7.70
N SER A 22 -0.70 -7.73 -6.53
CA SER A 22 -1.97 -7.42 -5.85
C SER A 22 -2.88 -6.53 -6.68
N ILE A 23 -2.34 -5.44 -7.23
CA ILE A 23 -3.00 -4.44 -8.08
C ILE A 23 -3.44 -5.07 -9.40
N HIS A 24 -2.54 -5.80 -10.07
CA HIS A 24 -2.85 -6.48 -11.33
C HIS A 24 -4.04 -7.43 -11.16
N ARG A 25 -4.05 -8.23 -10.08
CA ARG A 25 -5.17 -9.12 -9.76
C ARG A 25 -6.47 -8.34 -9.52
N SER A 26 -6.43 -7.24 -8.75
CA SER A 26 -7.60 -6.39 -8.53
C SER A 26 -8.14 -5.79 -9.83
N TRP A 27 -7.26 -5.34 -10.72
CA TRP A 27 -7.65 -4.78 -12.00
C TRP A 27 -8.31 -5.82 -12.91
N ALA A 28 -7.66 -6.98 -13.06
CA ALA A 28 -8.09 -8.03 -13.98
C ALA A 28 -9.33 -8.80 -13.49
N SER A 29 -9.46 -9.04 -12.19
CA SER A 29 -10.59 -9.80 -11.63
C SER A 29 -11.92 -9.05 -11.71
N ARG A 30 -11.88 -7.71 -11.71
CA ARG A 30 -13.05 -6.82 -11.65
C ARG A 30 -14.03 -7.16 -10.50
N THR A 31 -13.54 -7.82 -9.46
CA THR A 31 -14.30 -8.18 -8.25
C THR A 31 -13.44 -7.98 -7.01
N ARG A 32 -14.07 -7.67 -5.87
CA ARG A 32 -13.38 -7.52 -4.58
C ARG A 32 -13.29 -8.83 -3.79
N LYS A 33 -13.89 -9.92 -4.28
CA LYS A 33 -13.88 -11.23 -3.61
C LYS A 33 -12.44 -11.68 -3.36
N GLY A 34 -12.13 -12.03 -2.11
CA GLY A 34 -10.78 -12.43 -1.67
C GLY A 34 -9.86 -11.29 -1.22
N LYS A 35 -10.31 -10.03 -1.25
CA LYS A 35 -9.57 -8.88 -0.70
C LYS A 35 -10.14 -8.43 0.64
N SER A 36 -9.28 -8.17 1.61
CA SER A 36 -9.65 -7.63 2.92
C SER A 36 -9.41 -6.12 2.98
N LEU A 37 -10.49 -5.35 3.08
CA LEU A 37 -10.43 -3.89 3.26
C LEU A 37 -9.70 -3.53 4.56
N ALA A 38 -10.04 -4.21 5.65
CA ALA A 38 -9.41 -3.98 6.96
C ALA A 38 -7.89 -4.17 6.90
N PHE A 39 -7.42 -5.22 6.22
CA PHE A 39 -5.98 -5.46 6.06
C PHE A 39 -5.28 -4.32 5.31
N MET A 40 -5.85 -3.85 4.21
CA MET A 40 -5.28 -2.72 3.46
C MET A 40 -5.23 -1.45 4.31
N LEU A 41 -6.29 -1.15 5.08
CA LEU A 41 -6.31 0.01 5.97
C LEU A 41 -5.26 -0.09 7.09
N ILE A 42 -5.12 -1.26 7.71
CA ILE A 42 -4.09 -1.51 8.74
C ILE A 42 -2.69 -1.25 8.16
N ILE A 43 -2.42 -1.71 6.93
CA ILE A 43 -1.15 -1.48 6.27
C ILE A 43 -0.91 0.01 5.97
N VAL A 44 -1.93 0.73 5.48
CA VAL A 44 -1.82 2.19 5.25
C VAL A 44 -1.44 2.89 6.55
N VAL A 45 -2.11 2.57 7.66
CA VAL A 45 -1.77 3.14 8.98
C VAL A 45 -0.33 2.81 9.39
N GLY A 46 0.11 1.56 9.16
CA GLY A 46 1.49 1.16 9.42
C GLY A 46 2.53 1.97 8.64
N TYR A 47 2.29 2.22 7.34
CA TYR A 47 3.20 3.05 6.54
C TYR A 47 3.16 4.52 6.94
N LEU A 48 1.99 5.08 7.27
CA LEU A 48 1.88 6.44 7.81
C LEU A 48 2.63 6.60 9.13
N ALA A 49 2.57 5.60 10.02
CA ALA A 49 3.36 5.58 11.24
C ALA A 49 4.87 5.54 10.94
N GLY A 50 5.29 4.78 9.92
CA GLY A 50 6.67 4.78 9.43
C GLY A 50 7.14 6.13 8.88
N ILE A 51 6.29 6.81 8.11
CA ILE A 51 6.54 8.19 7.67
C ILE A 51 6.68 9.12 8.87
N ALA A 52 5.74 9.06 9.82
CA ALA A 52 5.77 9.87 11.04
C ALA A 52 7.05 9.63 11.85
N LYS A 53 7.51 8.37 11.97
CA LYS A 53 8.80 8.00 12.60
C LYS A 53 9.94 8.81 11.99
N VAL A 54 10.05 8.83 10.67
CA VAL A 54 11.13 9.54 9.95
C VAL A 54 11.04 11.05 10.13
N LEU A 55 9.82 11.61 10.11
CA LEU A 55 9.60 13.04 10.29
C LEU A 55 9.94 13.51 11.71
N VAL A 56 9.58 12.72 12.73
CA VAL A 56 9.87 13.02 14.14
C VAL A 56 11.34 12.80 14.49
N SER A 57 11.97 11.76 13.92
CA SER A 57 13.37 11.43 14.24
C SER A 57 14.38 12.33 13.53
N HIS A 58 13.96 13.10 12.52
CA HIS A 58 14.80 13.96 11.67
C HIS A 58 16.07 13.26 11.12
N THR A 59 16.03 11.94 11.02
CA THR A 59 17.15 11.07 10.67
C THR A 59 16.69 10.07 9.62
N ALA A 60 17.61 9.66 8.75
CA ALA A 60 17.32 8.73 7.66
C ALA A 60 16.15 9.18 6.75
N ILE A 61 16.12 10.46 6.37
CA ILE A 61 15.08 11.07 5.51
C ILE A 61 14.84 10.28 4.21
N TYR A 62 15.87 9.60 3.68
CA TYR A 62 15.75 8.72 2.52
C TYR A 62 14.70 7.60 2.69
N MET A 63 14.35 7.22 3.93
CA MET A 63 13.30 6.25 4.24
C MET A 63 11.90 6.73 3.86
N LEU A 64 11.70 8.04 3.68
CA LEU A 64 10.42 8.55 3.18
C LEU A 64 10.08 7.97 1.80
N ILE A 65 11.09 7.68 0.96
CA ILE A 65 10.89 7.14 -0.39
C ILE A 65 10.17 5.77 -0.34
N PRO A 66 10.73 4.71 0.28
CA PRO A 66 10.08 3.40 0.28
C PRO A 66 8.76 3.37 1.06
N TYR A 67 8.60 4.18 2.12
CA TYR A 67 7.32 4.29 2.83
C TYR A 67 6.23 4.96 1.98
N THR A 68 6.57 6.07 1.31
CA THR A 68 5.62 6.78 0.46
C THR A 68 5.25 5.94 -0.77
N LEU A 69 6.24 5.27 -1.38
CA LEU A 69 5.99 4.35 -2.49
C LEU A 69 5.01 3.25 -2.09
N ASN A 70 5.26 2.56 -0.97
CA ASN A 70 4.36 1.52 -0.48
C ASN A 70 2.97 2.09 -0.19
N THR A 71 2.87 3.24 0.49
CA THR A 71 1.58 3.90 0.76
C THR A 71 0.80 4.15 -0.53
N THR A 72 1.44 4.74 -1.55
CA THR A 72 0.82 5.00 -2.85
C THR A 72 0.36 3.72 -3.53
N LEU A 73 1.15 2.64 -3.49
CA LEU A 73 0.77 1.36 -4.08
C LEU A 73 -0.46 0.75 -3.40
N VAL A 74 -0.54 0.82 -2.06
CA VAL A 74 -1.73 0.37 -1.33
C VAL A 74 -2.94 1.24 -1.63
N LEU A 75 -2.76 2.56 -1.72
CA LEU A 75 -3.85 3.47 -2.06
C LEU A 75 -4.38 3.22 -3.48
N CYS A 76 -3.51 2.87 -4.44
CA CYS A 76 -3.93 2.44 -5.77
C CYS A 76 -4.77 1.16 -5.71
N ASP A 77 -4.31 0.13 -4.98
CA ASP A 77 -5.07 -1.12 -4.82
C ASP A 77 -6.39 -0.90 -4.08
N LEU A 78 -6.42 0.02 -3.11
CA LEU A 78 -7.61 0.43 -2.38
C LEU A 78 -8.61 1.17 -3.28
N ALA A 79 -8.14 2.04 -4.17
CA ALA A 79 -8.99 2.68 -5.17
C ALA A 79 -9.62 1.64 -6.11
N LEU A 80 -8.85 0.63 -6.52
CA LEU A 80 -9.37 -0.50 -7.29
C LEU A 80 -10.35 -1.35 -6.49
N TYR A 81 -10.16 -1.50 -5.18
CA TYR A 81 -11.14 -2.16 -4.31
C TYR A 81 -12.49 -1.45 -4.37
N TYR A 82 -12.52 -0.12 -4.25
CA TYR A 82 -13.76 0.65 -4.35
C TYR A 82 -14.37 0.63 -5.75
N ARG A 83 -13.55 0.63 -6.81
CA ARG A 83 -14.01 0.39 -8.18
C ARG A 83 -14.73 -0.96 -8.29
N ASN A 84 -14.09 -2.02 -7.82
CA ASN A 84 -14.64 -3.37 -7.90
C ASN A 84 -15.85 -3.55 -6.99
N TYR A 85 -15.90 -2.87 -5.84
CA TYR A 85 -17.10 -2.80 -5.02
C TYR A 85 -18.29 -2.24 -5.79
N ARG A 86 -18.10 -1.19 -6.59
CA ARG A 86 -19.18 -0.64 -7.43
C ARG A 86 -19.62 -1.64 -8.50
N ILE A 87 -18.65 -2.30 -9.16
CA ILE A 87 -18.92 -3.35 -10.16
C ILE A 87 -19.72 -4.51 -9.55
N ASP A 88 -19.27 -5.05 -8.41
CA ASP A 88 -19.90 -6.18 -7.72
C ASP A 88 -21.35 -5.87 -7.28
N ASN A 89 -21.68 -4.60 -7.02
CA ASN A 89 -23.01 -4.15 -6.59
C ASN A 89 -23.84 -3.53 -7.74
N GLY A 90 -23.39 -3.61 -8.99
CA GLY A 90 -24.12 -3.03 -10.14
C GLY A 90 -24.24 -1.51 -10.12
N LEU A 91 -23.40 -0.81 -9.35
CA LEU A 91 -23.36 0.65 -9.31
C LEU A 91 -22.62 1.20 -10.55
N PRO A 92 -22.94 2.42 -11.02
CA PRO A 92 -22.16 3.07 -12.09
C PRO A 92 -20.68 3.07 -11.68
N VAL A 93 -19.73 3.03 -12.60
CA VAL A 93 -18.31 3.24 -12.30
C VAL A 93 -17.89 4.59 -12.87
N PRO A 94 -17.11 5.42 -12.15
CA PRO A 94 -16.73 6.73 -12.64
C PRO A 94 -15.60 6.66 -13.70
N PHE A 95 -15.07 5.46 -13.96
CA PHE A 95 -13.99 5.14 -14.89
C PHE A 95 -14.12 3.70 -15.40
#